data_AF-A0A2E5YFX8-F1
#
_entry.id   AF-A0A2E5YFX8-F1
#
_cell.length_a   1.000
_cell.length_b   1.000
_cell.length_c   1.000
_cell.angle_alpha   90.00
_cell.angle_beta   90.00
_cell.angle_gamma   90.00
#
_symmetry.space_group_name_H-M   'P 1'
#
loop_
_entity.id
_entity.type
_entity.pdbx_description
1 polymer ?
#
loop_
_entity_poly.entity_id
_entity_poly.type
_entity_poly.pdbx_seq_one_letter_code
_entity_poly.pdbx_strand_id
1 'polypeptide(L)'
;MPDLSPWAQLVADLIEPGGTFYLNEFHPAIQVFDGDDLTLVRDYFGRREGYEDNDGESYVENDRVTTSTRPFEWSHPLSDVVGSLISTGFTIELLNGQDFTVYQRFPRGQGSRPSRGTPLAEIGNRRCKGGAREFVDIVTA
;
A
#
# COMPACT_ATOMS: atom_id res chain seq x y z
N MET A 1 -2.43 -6.35 -10.41
CA MET A 1 -2.61 -6.45 -11.88
C MET A 1 -1.32 -5.98 -12.53
N PRO A 2 -0.82 -6.54 -13.64
CA PRO A 2 0.49 -6.16 -14.19
C PRO A 2 0.54 -4.78 -14.87
N ASP A 3 -0.60 -4.21 -15.27
CA ASP A 3 -0.73 -2.91 -15.93
C ASP A 3 -1.73 -2.05 -15.18
N LEU A 4 -1.34 -0.85 -14.74
CA LEU A 4 -2.21 0.08 -14.01
C LEU A 4 -3.11 0.92 -14.92
N SER A 5 -2.89 0.92 -16.23
CA SER A 5 -3.63 1.78 -17.17
C SER A 5 -5.15 1.54 -17.12
N PRO A 6 -5.65 0.28 -17.14
CA PRO A 6 -7.10 0.03 -17.03
C PRO A 6 -7.69 0.49 -15.69
N TRP A 7 -6.91 0.39 -14.62
CA TRP A 7 -7.34 0.85 -13.29
C TRP A 7 -7.42 2.37 -13.24
N ALA A 8 -6.40 3.07 -13.73
CA ALA A 8 -6.39 4.54 -13.76
C ALA A 8 -7.52 5.08 -14.64
N GLN A 9 -7.85 4.40 -15.74
CA GLN A 9 -8.98 4.78 -16.59
C GLN A 9 -10.31 4.59 -15.86
N LEU A 10 -10.49 3.45 -15.18
CA LEU A 10 -11.69 3.21 -14.38
C LEU A 10 -11.88 4.27 -13.28
N VAL A 11 -10.79 4.68 -12.62
CA VAL A 11 -10.83 5.78 -11.64
C VAL A 11 -11.28 7.09 -12.29
N ALA A 12 -10.74 7.43 -13.47
CA ALA A 12 -11.14 8.62 -14.22
C ALA A 12 -12.62 8.58 -14.64
N ASP A 13 -13.12 7.42 -15.06
CA ASP A 13 -14.51 7.26 -15.50
C ASP A 13 -15.53 7.35 -14.35
N LEU A 14 -15.10 7.04 -13.12
CA LEU A 14 -15.95 7.04 -11.92
C LEU A 14 -15.99 8.39 -11.21
N ILE A 15 -15.09 9.31 -11.54
CA ILE A 15 -14.98 10.61 -10.88
C ILE A 15 -15.68 11.67 -11.74
N GLU A 16 -16.59 12.44 -11.12
CA GLU A 16 -17.24 13.56 -11.79
C GLU A 16 -16.23 14.63 -12.21
N PRO A 17 -16.46 15.39 -13.29
CA PRO A 17 -15.57 16.48 -13.68
C PRO A 17 -15.31 17.47 -12.54
N GLY A 18 -14.03 17.68 -12.21
CA GLY A 18 -13.59 18.52 -11.08
C GLY A 18 -13.64 17.83 -9.72
N GLY A 19 -13.92 16.53 -9.67
CA GLY A 19 -13.83 15.71 -8.47
C GLY A 19 -12.39 15.37 -8.10
N THR A 20 -12.19 15.02 -6.83
CA THR A 20 -10.86 14.70 -6.29
C THR A 20 -10.70 13.21 -6.07
N PHE A 21 -9.58 12.63 -6.51
CA PHE A 21 -9.17 11.28 -6.13
C PHE A 21 -8.15 11.36 -4.98
N TYR A 22 -8.41 10.63 -3.90
CA TYR A 22 -7.49 10.50 -2.77
C TYR A 22 -7.09 9.03 -2.61
N LEU A 23 -5.78 8.76 -2.64
CA LEU A 23 -5.22 7.42 -2.46
C LEU A 23 -4.21 7.44 -1.30
N ASN A 24 -4.43 6.58 -0.30
CA ASN A 24 -3.48 6.29 0.76
C ASN A 24 -2.97 4.86 0.58
N GLU A 25 -1.66 4.70 0.52
CA GLU A 25 -1.02 3.43 0.15
C GLU A 25 0.30 3.22 0.91
N PHE A 26 0.70 1.96 1.12
CA PHE A 26 1.97 1.60 1.77
C PHE A 26 3.13 1.75 0.81
N HIS A 27 4.15 2.54 1.16
CA HIS A 27 5.18 2.86 0.18
C HIS A 27 5.81 1.61 -0.47
N PRO A 28 5.83 1.50 -1.82
CA PRO A 28 6.17 0.26 -2.52
C PRO A 28 7.61 -0.23 -2.27
N ALA A 29 8.48 0.64 -1.76
CA ALA A 29 9.83 0.23 -1.33
C ALA A 29 9.81 -0.82 -0.19
N ILE A 30 8.75 -0.87 0.62
CA ILE A 30 8.63 -1.86 1.68
C ILE A 30 8.55 -3.28 1.12
N GLN A 31 8.01 -3.43 -0.09
CA GLN A 31 7.88 -4.72 -0.76
C GLN A 31 9.21 -5.24 -1.27
N VAL A 32 10.29 -4.46 -1.28
CA VAL A 32 11.59 -4.91 -1.77
C VAL A 32 12.30 -5.81 -0.74
N PHE A 33 11.92 -5.69 0.53
CA PHE A 33 12.55 -6.37 1.66
C PHE A 33 11.80 -7.62 2.10
N ASP A 34 12.56 -8.58 2.64
CA ASP A 34 12.01 -9.73 3.36
C ASP A 34 11.47 -9.31 4.73
N GLY A 35 10.41 -9.99 5.16
CA GLY A 35 9.70 -9.69 6.41
C GLY A 35 10.57 -9.88 7.64
N ASP A 36 11.50 -10.84 7.64
CA ASP A 36 12.20 -11.25 8.86
C ASP A 36 13.52 -10.49 9.11
N ASP A 37 14.27 -10.13 8.06
CA ASP A 37 15.65 -9.65 8.24
C ASP A 37 16.12 -8.48 7.35
N LEU A 38 15.22 -7.69 6.76
CA LEU A 38 15.54 -6.56 5.86
C LEU A 38 16.43 -6.95 4.68
N THR A 39 16.50 -8.23 4.33
CA THR A 39 17.19 -8.68 3.13
C THR A 39 16.45 -8.22 1.89
N LEU A 40 17.18 -7.74 0.88
CA LEU A 40 16.62 -7.37 -0.42
C LEU A 40 16.25 -8.65 -1.19
N VAL A 41 14.96 -8.90 -1.39
CA VAL A 41 14.46 -10.15 -2.02
C VAL A 41 13.68 -9.92 -3.30
N ARG A 42 13.26 -8.68 -3.57
CA ARG A 42 12.51 -8.31 -4.78
C ARG A 42 13.16 -7.12 -5.47
N ASP A 43 12.90 -6.95 -6.75
CA ASP A 43 13.30 -5.77 -7.51
C ASP A 43 12.19 -4.71 -7.40
N TYR A 44 12.52 -3.50 -6.96
CA TYR A 44 11.59 -2.36 -6.90
C TYR A 44 10.95 -2.05 -8.26
N PHE A 45 11.72 -2.22 -9.34
CA PHE A 45 11.28 -2.02 -10.72
C PHE A 45 10.88 -3.32 -11.41
N GLY A 46 10.85 -4.44 -10.69
CA GLY A 46 10.60 -5.81 -11.17
C GLY A 46 9.18 -6.00 -11.68
N ARG A 47 8.83 -5.24 -12.72
CA ARG A 47 7.51 -5.15 -13.33
C ARG A 47 7.23 -6.47 -14.03
N ARG A 48 6.23 -7.21 -13.53
CA ARG A 48 5.30 -8.11 -14.26
C ARG A 48 5.07 -9.46 -13.60
N GLU A 49 6.01 -9.92 -12.78
CA GLU A 49 5.85 -11.18 -12.05
C GLU A 49 5.02 -10.87 -10.81
N GLY A 50 3.71 -11.16 -10.89
CA GLY A 50 2.89 -11.16 -9.68
C GLY A 50 3.43 -12.24 -8.75
N TYR A 51 3.50 -11.95 -7.46
CA TYR A 51 3.89 -12.95 -6.46
C TYR A 51 2.64 -13.55 -5.82
N GLU A 52 2.71 -14.85 -5.52
CA GLU A 52 1.66 -15.54 -4.77
C GLU A 52 1.80 -15.11 -3.30
N ASP A 53 0.77 -14.44 -2.79
CA ASP A 53 0.65 -14.19 -1.36
C ASP A 53 0.16 -15.51 -0.70
N ASN A 54 0.98 -16.02 0.20
CA ASN A 54 0.75 -17.31 0.86
C ASN A 54 0.24 -17.12 2.30
N ASP A 55 -0.03 -15.89 2.71
CA ASP A 55 -0.65 -15.59 3.98
C ASP A 55 -2.12 -15.99 3.86
N GLY A 56 -2.40 -17.27 4.12
CA GLY A 56 -3.76 -17.85 4.11
C GLY A 56 -4.69 -17.28 5.18
N GLU A 57 -4.31 -16.17 5.80
CA GLU A 57 -5.02 -15.45 6.83
C GLU A 57 -5.63 -14.18 6.25
N SER A 58 -6.93 -14.00 6.48
CA SER A 58 -7.62 -12.77 6.12
C SER A 58 -7.22 -11.67 7.09
N TYR A 59 -7.04 -10.44 6.60
CA TYR A 59 -6.85 -9.24 7.44
C TYR A 59 -8.04 -8.99 8.40
N VAL A 60 -9.20 -9.60 8.12
CA VAL A 60 -10.33 -9.68 9.04
C VAL A 60 -10.28 -11.01 9.79
N GLU A 61 -10.30 -10.95 11.12
CA GLU A 61 -10.50 -12.13 11.97
C GLU A 61 -11.84 -12.77 11.60
N ASN A 62 -11.78 -13.96 11.01
CA ASN A 62 -12.96 -14.69 10.64
C ASN A 62 -12.72 -16.20 10.83
N ASP A 63 -13.77 -16.92 11.20
CA ASP A 63 -13.71 -18.38 11.46
C ASP A 63 -13.63 -19.21 10.16
N ARG A 64 -13.39 -18.56 9.01
CA ARG A 64 -13.45 -19.17 7.68
C ARG A 64 -12.06 -19.18 7.04
N VAL A 65 -11.41 -20.32 7.12
CA VAL A 65 -10.21 -20.59 6.31
C VAL A 65 -10.57 -20.43 4.82
N THR A 66 -10.00 -19.42 4.18
CA THR A 66 -10.08 -19.18 2.74
C THR A 66 -9.42 -20.36 2.02
N THR A 67 -10.25 -21.30 1.56
CA THR A 67 -9.78 -22.65 1.19
C THR A 67 -9.34 -22.79 -0.26
N SER A 68 -9.38 -21.72 -1.08
CA SER A 68 -9.16 -21.87 -2.53
C SER A 68 -8.92 -20.56 -3.28
N THR A 69 -8.03 -19.69 -2.82
CA THR A 69 -7.56 -18.58 -3.68
C THR A 69 -6.07 -18.48 -3.49
N ARG A 70 -5.33 -18.54 -4.60
CA ARG A 70 -3.92 -18.15 -4.65
C ARG A 70 -3.93 -16.66 -4.96
N PRO A 71 -3.92 -15.77 -3.94
CA PRO A 71 -3.91 -14.34 -4.22
C PRO A 71 -2.59 -14.02 -4.92
N PHE A 72 -2.70 -13.27 -6.01
CA PHE A 72 -1.54 -12.71 -6.69
C PHE A 72 -1.50 -11.23 -6.43
N GLU A 73 -0.33 -10.75 -6.02
CA GLU A 73 -0.06 -9.34 -5.81
C GLU A 73 0.97 -8.83 -6.80
N TRP A 74 0.87 -7.56 -7.16
CA TRP A 74 1.82 -6.89 -8.04
C TRP A 74 2.32 -5.64 -7.35
N SER A 75 3.63 -5.54 -7.14
CA SER A 75 4.24 -4.30 -6.69
C SER A 75 4.40 -3.35 -7.89
N HIS A 76 3.93 -2.12 -7.73
CA HIS A 76 4.11 -1.06 -8.71
C HIS A 76 5.04 0.01 -8.12
N PRO A 77 6.08 0.45 -8.84
CA PRO A 77 6.85 1.59 -8.40
C PRO A 77 5.95 2.83 -8.35
N LEU A 78 6.26 3.77 -7.46
CA LEU A 78 5.45 4.98 -7.25
C LEU A 78 5.29 5.78 -8.55
N SER A 79 6.30 5.76 -9.41
CA SER A 79 6.26 6.38 -10.74
C SER A 79 5.16 5.82 -11.65
N ASP A 80 4.83 4.53 -11.53
CA ASP A 80 3.80 3.90 -12.37
C ASP A 80 2.41 4.26 -11.87
N VAL A 81 2.21 4.30 -10.54
CA VAL A 81 0.96 4.75 -9.93
C VAL A 81 0.69 6.20 -10.34
N VAL A 82 1.63 7.11 -10.07
CA VAL A 82 1.51 8.53 -10.40
C VAL A 82 1.39 8.74 -11.92
N GLY A 83 2.23 8.08 -12.71
CA GLY A 83 2.24 8.20 -14.16
C GLY A 83 0.95 7.71 -14.81
N SER A 84 0.35 6.63 -14.30
CA SER A 84 -0.91 6.10 -14.82
C SER A 84 -2.07 7.09 -14.60
N LEU A 85 -2.15 7.73 -13.43
CA LEU A 85 -3.14 8.76 -13.15
C LEU A 85 -2.93 10.02 -14.01
N ILE A 86 -1.70 10.49 -14.15
CA ILE A 86 -1.39 11.63 -15.03
C ILE A 86 -1.80 11.33 -16.48
N SER A 87 -1.56 10.10 -16.94
CA SER A 87 -1.90 9.70 -18.32
C SER A 87 -3.40 9.69 -18.62
N THR A 88 -4.26 9.61 -17.60
CA THR A 88 -5.73 9.67 -17.74
C THR A 88 -6.30 11.07 -17.51
N GLY A 89 -5.43 12.07 -17.35
CA GLY A 89 -5.82 13.49 -17.28
C GLY A 89 -5.87 14.08 -15.87
N PHE A 90 -5.52 13.31 -14.84
CA PHE A 90 -5.44 13.85 -13.47
C PHE A 90 -4.26 14.80 -13.30
N THR A 91 -4.47 15.84 -12.49
CA THR A 91 -3.40 16.71 -12.00
C THR A 91 -3.05 16.31 -10.57
N ILE A 92 -1.77 16.04 -10.30
CA ILE A 92 -1.30 15.75 -8.93
C ILE A 92 -1.25 17.05 -8.13
N GLU A 93 -2.07 17.16 -7.10
CA GLU A 93 -2.09 18.30 -6.18
C GLU A 93 -1.22 18.08 -4.94
N LEU A 94 -1.17 16.83 -4.47
CA LEU A 94 -0.35 16.44 -3.32
C LEU A 94 0.24 15.06 -3.53
N LEU A 95 1.53 14.94 -3.24
CA LEU A 95 2.25 13.69 -3.07
C LEU A 95 3.02 13.78 -1.76
N ASN A 96 2.58 13.05 -0.73
CA ASN A 96 3.13 13.20 0.61
C ASN A 96 3.47 11.85 1.25
N GLY A 97 4.72 11.70 1.69
CA GLY A 97 5.19 10.54 2.44
C GLY A 97 4.95 10.69 3.94
N GLN A 98 4.51 9.64 4.63
CA GLN A 98 4.36 9.58 6.08
C GLN A 98 5.55 8.87 6.71
N ASP A 99 6.05 9.35 7.85
CA ASP A 99 7.19 8.75 8.55
C ASP A 99 6.79 7.63 9.53
N PHE A 100 5.57 7.12 9.45
CA PHE A 100 5.04 6.06 10.31
C PHE A 100 4.26 5.02 9.50
N THR A 101 4.11 3.84 10.10
CA THR A 101 3.16 2.80 9.66
C THR A 101 2.20 2.42 10.80
N VAL A 102 1.05 1.83 10.46
CA VAL A 102 0.03 1.36 11.41
C VAL A 102 0.24 -0.08 11.88
N TYR A 103 1.11 -0.84 11.22
CA TYR A 103 1.39 -2.24 11.54
C TYR A 103 2.90 -2.52 11.61
N GLN A 104 3.31 -3.48 12.44
CA GLN A 104 4.70 -3.87 12.61
C GLN A 104 5.13 -4.84 11.50
N ARG A 105 5.63 -4.32 10.37
CA ARG A 105 6.06 -5.16 9.23
C ARG A 105 7.34 -5.96 9.46
N PHE A 106 8.34 -5.40 10.14
CA PHE A 106 9.63 -6.07 10.36
C PHE A 106 9.84 -6.36 11.86
N PRO A 107 10.52 -7.44 12.26
CA PRO A 107 10.81 -7.76 13.67
C PRO A 107 11.51 -6.63 14.43
N ARG A 108 12.33 -5.84 13.72
CA ARG A 108 12.98 -4.63 14.23
C ARG A 108 12.42 -3.33 13.63
N GLY A 109 11.43 -3.44 12.75
CA GLY A 109 10.69 -2.30 12.22
C GLY A 109 9.58 -1.95 13.21
N GLN A 110 9.37 -0.68 13.50
CA GLN A 110 8.54 -0.30 14.63
C GLN A 110 7.54 0.81 14.23
N GLY A 111 6.25 0.51 14.24
CA GLY A 111 5.19 1.46 13.86
C GLY A 111 4.74 2.37 15.00
N SER A 112 4.28 3.59 14.66
CA SER A 112 3.24 4.34 15.39
C SER A 112 2.95 5.73 14.80
N ARG A 113 1.67 6.13 14.63
CA ARG A 113 1.24 7.51 14.95
C ARG A 113 -0.18 7.57 15.58
N PRO A 114 -0.29 7.73 16.91
CA PRO A 114 -1.57 8.04 17.56
C PRO A 114 -1.44 9.14 18.65
N SER A 115 -2.37 10.07 18.95
CA SER A 115 -3.68 10.54 18.42
C SER A 115 -4.00 11.90 19.10
N ARG A 116 -5.10 12.59 18.78
CA ARG A 116 -6.13 12.95 19.79
C ARG A 116 -7.52 12.98 19.12
N GLY A 117 -8.53 12.16 19.46
CA GLY A 117 -8.73 11.26 20.59
C GLY A 117 -8.91 9.78 20.20
N THR A 118 -7.77 9.10 20.11
CA THR A 118 -7.45 7.72 19.67
C THR A 118 -8.43 6.92 18.79
N PRO A 119 -8.51 7.35 17.53
CA PRO A 119 -8.74 6.53 16.35
C PRO A 119 -7.54 5.59 16.06
N LEU A 120 -7.77 4.58 15.22
CA LEU A 120 -6.82 3.51 14.82
C LEU A 120 -6.36 2.57 15.96
N ALA A 121 -6.88 2.68 17.18
CA ALA A 121 -6.47 1.86 18.33
C ALA A 121 -7.51 0.81 18.74
N GLU A 122 -7.86 -0.07 17.80
CA GLU A 122 -7.86 -1.52 18.07
C GLU A 122 -6.92 -2.27 17.11
N ILE A 123 -6.12 -1.56 16.31
CA ILE A 123 -5.43 -2.10 15.14
C ILE A 123 -4.26 -3.00 15.56
N GLY A 124 -4.58 -4.29 15.71
CA GLY A 124 -3.71 -5.42 15.48
C GLY A 124 -2.48 -5.53 16.37
N ASN A 125 -2.67 -5.58 17.68
CA ASN A 125 -1.68 -6.07 18.66
C ASN A 125 -0.50 -5.13 19.01
N ARG A 126 -0.67 -4.33 20.07
CA ARG A 126 0.38 -3.46 20.61
C ARG A 126 1.53 -4.24 21.28
N ARG A 127 2.76 -4.03 20.79
CA ARG A 127 3.83 -3.33 21.55
C ARG A 127 4.80 -2.63 20.59
N CYS A 128 4.48 -1.36 20.33
CA CYS A 128 5.33 -0.39 19.67
C CYS A 128 6.46 0.10 20.59
N LYS A 129 7.70 0.07 20.10
CA LYS A 129 8.73 1.09 20.33
C LYS A 129 9.69 1.08 19.12
N GLY A 130 9.62 2.13 18.27
CA GLY A 130 10.77 2.93 17.76
C GLY A 130 11.35 2.94 16.30
N GLY A 131 10.65 2.86 15.16
CA GLY A 131 11.25 2.99 13.79
C GLY A 131 10.98 1.87 12.76
N ALA A 132 9.94 2.03 11.95
CA ALA A 132 9.82 1.72 10.51
C ALA A 132 8.70 2.60 9.92
N ARG A 133 8.87 3.06 8.68
CA ARG A 133 8.29 4.29 8.13
C ARG A 133 7.51 3.97 6.83
N GLU A 134 6.64 4.88 6.40
CA GLU A 134 6.21 5.09 4.99
C GLU A 134 4.80 4.63 4.57
N PHE A 135 3.87 5.60 4.58
CA PHE A 135 2.71 5.67 3.65
C PHE A 135 2.96 6.73 2.59
N VAL A 136 2.24 6.67 1.48
CA VAL A 136 2.12 7.77 0.51
C VAL A 136 0.65 8.17 0.38
N ASP A 137 0.39 9.45 0.58
CA ASP A 137 -0.88 10.08 0.22
C ASP A 137 -0.73 10.74 -1.15
N ILE A 138 -1.63 10.40 -2.07
CA ILE A 138 -1.75 10.99 -3.40
C ILE A 138 -3.11 11.65 -3.50
N VAL A 139 -3.13 12.94 -3.83
CA VAL A 139 -4.37 13.70 -4.06
C VAL A 139 -4.33 14.28 -5.45
N THR A 140 -5.39 14.08 -6.21
CA THR A 140 -5.50 14.56 -7.59
C THR A 140 -6.83 15.24 -7.85
N ALA A 141 -6.84 16.17 -8.79
CA ALA A 141 -8.03 16.84 -9.32
C ALA A 141 -8.12 16.72 -10.84
#